data_AF-A0A1J9R411-F1
#
_entry.id   AF-A0A1J9R411-F1
#
_cell.length_a   1.000
_cell.length_b   1.000
_cell.length_c   1.000
_cell.angle_alpha   90.00
_cell.angle_beta   90.00
_cell.angle_gamma   90.00
#
_symmetry.space_group_name_H-M   'P 1'
#
loop_
_entity.id
_entity.type
_entity.pdbx_description
1 polymer ?
#
loop_
_entity_poly.entity_id
_entity_poly.type
_entity_poly.pdbx_seq_one_letter_code
_entity_poly.pdbx_strand_id
1 'polypeptide(L)'
;MAANRPTFRELEESAQAAINCLQLFPEFGSARIAIIGGTALWKHIPDGRTTMDVDFIITLAGAPQVVKTKLLQMPNSSFAEFSQFFVYKHPSGKNIQIDFTPEWQSAYVPAAATMIGSINSTNLPYITPLDLLALKINTCGMRLTAAKKSRDAQDALTVAEMLLKHGPIVLTHDQKEAVRVGIEDVGALSGRHSSWWTSALQL
;
A
#
# COMPACT_ATOMS: atom_id res chain seq x y z
N MET A 1 -13.94 -2.58 23.10
CA MET A 1 -14.54 -2.85 21.77
C MET A 1 -13.46 -3.30 20.78
N ALA A 2 -12.90 -4.50 20.96
CA ALA A 2 -11.79 -5.02 20.13
C ALA A 2 -12.23 -5.98 19.00
N ALA A 3 -13.50 -6.38 18.97
CA ALA A 3 -13.97 -7.50 18.15
C ALA A 3 -14.09 -7.23 16.63
N ASN A 4 -13.87 -5.99 16.16
CA ASN A 4 -14.16 -5.61 14.77
C ASN A 4 -12.93 -5.19 13.94
N ARG A 5 -11.71 -5.25 14.49
CA ARG A 5 -10.48 -4.98 13.71
C ARG A 5 -9.96 -6.27 13.06
N PRO A 6 -9.53 -6.25 11.79
CA PRO A 6 -8.87 -7.40 11.18
C PRO A 6 -7.49 -7.60 11.82
N THR A 7 -7.10 -8.85 11.95
CA THR A 7 -5.73 -9.27 12.21
C THR A 7 -4.90 -9.11 10.95
N PHE A 8 -3.57 -9.06 11.08
CA PHE A 8 -2.68 -9.04 9.92
C PHE A 8 -2.95 -10.23 8.98
N ARG A 9 -3.18 -11.42 9.55
CA ARG A 9 -3.50 -12.62 8.79
C ARG A 9 -4.80 -12.47 7.97
N GLU A 10 -5.85 -11.88 8.53
CA GLU A 10 -7.09 -11.65 7.78
C GLU A 10 -6.91 -10.63 6.64
N LEU A 11 -6.04 -9.63 6.82
CA LEU A 11 -5.67 -8.71 5.74
C LEU A 11 -4.88 -9.42 4.64
N GLU A 12 -3.93 -10.28 5.01
CA GLU A 12 -3.13 -11.07 4.08
C GLU A 12 -3.98 -12.07 3.29
N GLU A 13 -4.88 -12.79 3.98
CA GLU A 13 -5.86 -13.70 3.37
C GLU A 13 -6.80 -12.95 2.41
N SER A 14 -7.22 -11.72 2.76
CA SER A 14 -8.03 -10.87 1.88
C SER A 14 -7.26 -10.39 0.64
N ALA A 15 -5.99 -10.02 0.83
CA ALA A 15 -5.12 -9.62 -0.27
C ALA A 15 -4.90 -10.79 -1.26
N GLN A 16 -4.66 -11.98 -0.71
CA GLN A 16 -4.51 -13.20 -1.48
C GLN A 16 -5.79 -13.56 -2.24
N ALA A 17 -6.96 -13.46 -1.59
CA ALA A 17 -8.25 -13.71 -2.23
C ALA A 17 -8.50 -12.74 -3.39
N ALA A 18 -8.19 -11.45 -3.22
CA ALA A 18 -8.28 -10.47 -4.29
C ALA A 18 -7.39 -10.84 -5.48
N ILE A 19 -6.10 -11.12 -5.25
CA ILE A 19 -5.18 -11.53 -6.32
C ILE A 19 -5.64 -12.81 -7.02
N ASN A 20 -6.05 -13.83 -6.27
CA ASN A 20 -6.54 -15.08 -6.84
C ASN A 20 -7.76 -14.86 -7.74
N CYS A 21 -8.68 -13.98 -7.34
CA CYS A 21 -9.83 -13.63 -8.17
C CYS A 21 -9.42 -12.87 -9.44
N LEU A 22 -8.42 -11.98 -9.36
CA LEU A 22 -7.89 -11.30 -10.54
C LEU A 22 -7.22 -12.25 -11.53
N GLN A 23 -6.57 -13.31 -11.03
CA GLN A 23 -5.96 -14.35 -11.86
C GLN A 23 -6.97 -15.17 -12.67
N LEU A 24 -8.26 -15.14 -12.32
CA LEU A 24 -9.32 -15.79 -13.09
C LEU A 24 -9.65 -15.05 -14.39
N PHE A 25 -9.14 -13.83 -14.59
CA PHE A 25 -9.36 -13.01 -15.78
C PHE A 25 -8.06 -12.95 -16.61
N PRO A 26 -7.91 -13.76 -17.68
CA PRO A 26 -6.69 -13.79 -18.48
C PRO A 26 -6.27 -12.43 -19.04
N GLU A 27 -7.23 -11.56 -19.33
CA GLU A 27 -7.01 -10.19 -19.79
C GLU A 27 -6.27 -9.31 -18.77
N PHE A 28 -6.23 -9.70 -17.49
CA PHE A 28 -5.50 -9.00 -16.43
C PHE A 28 -4.08 -9.54 -16.23
N GLY A 29 -3.73 -10.67 -16.87
CA GLY A 29 -2.52 -11.44 -16.55
C GLY A 29 -1.21 -10.66 -16.69
N SER A 30 -1.11 -9.74 -17.66
CA SER A 30 0.10 -8.93 -17.91
C SER A 30 0.19 -7.67 -17.05
N ALA A 31 -0.91 -7.23 -16.42
CA ALA A 31 -0.88 -6.09 -15.51
C ALA A 31 -0.12 -6.46 -14.24
N ARG A 32 0.61 -5.51 -13.66
CA ARG A 32 1.39 -5.70 -12.44
C ARG A 32 0.63 -5.17 -11.24
N ILE A 33 0.79 -5.84 -10.09
CA ILE A 33 0.16 -5.46 -8.83
C ILE A 33 1.16 -5.61 -7.66
N ALA A 34 1.07 -4.73 -6.67
CA ALA A 34 1.79 -4.87 -5.40
C ALA A 34 0.90 -4.42 -4.22
N ILE A 35 1.11 -5.02 -3.05
CA ILE A 35 0.50 -4.58 -1.79
C ILE A 35 1.30 -3.39 -1.26
N ILE A 36 0.61 -2.28 -0.99
CA ILE A 36 1.16 -1.01 -0.50
C ILE A 36 0.50 -0.60 0.82
N GLY A 37 0.74 0.63 1.26
CA GLY A 37 -0.07 1.26 2.30
C GLY A 37 0.10 0.65 3.69
N GLY A 38 -0.99 0.63 4.46
CA GLY A 38 -0.96 0.22 5.87
C GLY A 38 -0.62 -1.27 6.07
N THR A 39 -1.08 -2.14 5.15
CA THR A 39 -0.83 -3.58 5.24
C THR A 39 0.64 -3.89 4.95
N ALA A 40 1.26 -3.22 3.97
CA ALA A 40 2.70 -3.34 3.73
C ALA A 40 3.54 -2.84 4.93
N LEU A 41 3.12 -1.74 5.58
CA LEU A 41 3.78 -1.26 6.80
C LEU A 41 3.73 -2.31 7.92
N TRP A 42 2.55 -2.89 8.18
CA TRP A 42 2.39 -3.88 9.25
C TRP A 42 3.20 -5.16 8.96
N LYS A 43 3.32 -5.56 7.69
CA LYS A 43 4.17 -6.69 7.26
C LYS A 43 5.65 -6.49 7.62
N HIS A 44 6.16 -5.27 7.49
CA HIS A 44 7.56 -4.92 7.72
C HIS A 44 7.85 -4.54 9.18
N ILE A 45 6.84 -4.07 9.91
CA ILE A 45 6.94 -3.65 11.31
C ILE A 45 5.79 -4.29 12.11
N PRO A 46 5.89 -5.59 12.46
CA PRO A 46 4.79 -6.35 13.07
C PRO A 46 4.29 -5.79 14.41
N ASP A 47 5.21 -5.22 15.21
CA ASP A 47 4.92 -4.59 16.50
C ASP A 47 4.51 -3.10 16.37
N GLY A 48 4.36 -2.62 15.14
CA GLY A 48 3.97 -1.25 14.82
C GLY A 48 2.46 -1.03 14.82
N ARG A 49 2.02 0.03 14.14
CA ARG A 49 0.59 0.30 14.00
C ARG A 49 -0.09 -0.75 13.13
N THR A 50 -1.38 -0.97 13.41
CA THR A 50 -2.25 -1.82 12.58
C THR A 50 -3.01 -1.00 11.53
N THR A 51 -3.70 -1.69 10.61
CA THR A 51 -4.57 -1.08 9.60
C THR A 51 -5.88 -1.86 9.45
N MET A 52 -6.84 -1.31 8.69
CA MET A 52 -8.18 -1.89 8.51
C MET A 52 -8.45 -2.34 7.07
N ASP A 53 -7.52 -2.07 6.17
CA ASP A 53 -7.66 -2.05 4.72
C ASP A 53 -6.43 -2.66 4.03
N VAL A 54 -6.64 -3.20 2.84
CA VAL A 54 -5.58 -3.64 1.93
C VAL A 54 -5.53 -2.67 0.77
N ASP A 55 -4.40 -1.99 0.63
CA ASP A 55 -4.13 -1.11 -0.50
C ASP A 55 -3.25 -1.85 -1.53
N PHE A 56 -3.62 -1.76 -2.79
CA PHE A 56 -2.81 -2.20 -3.92
C PHE A 56 -2.39 -1.02 -4.78
N ILE A 57 -1.22 -1.12 -5.42
CA ILE A 57 -0.95 -0.41 -6.67
C ILE A 57 -1.17 -1.39 -7.83
N ILE A 58 -1.77 -0.94 -8.93
CA ILE A 58 -2.04 -1.79 -10.11
C ILE A 58 -1.82 -1.02 -11.43
N THR A 59 -1.19 -1.67 -12.41
CA THR A 59 -0.90 -1.11 -13.75
C THR A 59 -1.97 -1.45 -14.78
N LEU A 60 -3.17 -1.85 -14.34
CA LEU A 60 -4.25 -2.26 -15.25
C LEU A 60 -4.98 -1.02 -15.76
N ALA A 61 -5.09 -0.89 -17.08
CA ALA A 61 -5.88 0.16 -17.72
C ALA A 61 -7.35 0.10 -17.25
N GLY A 62 -7.90 1.26 -16.89
CA GLY A 62 -9.27 1.37 -16.37
C GLY A 62 -9.43 0.98 -14.88
N ALA A 63 -8.35 0.66 -14.17
CA ALA A 63 -8.38 0.58 -12.71
C ALA A 63 -8.74 1.95 -12.08
N PRO A 64 -9.43 1.96 -10.93
CA PRO A 64 -9.93 0.80 -10.19
C PRO A 64 -11.24 0.23 -10.74
N GLN A 65 -11.95 0.94 -11.62
CA GLN A 65 -13.35 0.65 -11.95
C GLN A 65 -13.54 -0.68 -12.69
N VAL A 66 -12.67 -0.98 -13.68
CA VAL A 66 -12.71 -2.26 -14.41
C VAL A 66 -12.48 -3.44 -13.46
N VAL A 67 -11.54 -3.29 -12.51
CA VAL A 67 -11.23 -4.30 -11.49
C VAL A 67 -12.43 -4.57 -10.60
N LYS A 68 -12.97 -3.50 -9.99
CA LYS A 68 -14.13 -3.59 -9.07
C LYS A 68 -15.33 -4.20 -9.76
N THR A 69 -15.65 -3.74 -10.98
CA THR A 69 -16.79 -4.24 -11.77
C THR A 69 -16.68 -5.74 -12.00
N LYS A 70 -15.52 -6.23 -12.44
CA LYS A 70 -15.30 -7.67 -12.69
C LYS A 70 -15.42 -8.51 -11.43
N LEU A 71 -14.83 -8.05 -10.33
CA LEU A 71 -14.93 -8.74 -9.05
C LEU A 71 -16.38 -8.78 -8.52
N LEU A 72 -17.15 -7.70 -8.65
CA LEU A 72 -18.57 -7.67 -8.25
C LEU A 72 -19.45 -8.58 -9.10
N GLN A 73 -19.15 -8.73 -10.39
CA GLN A 73 -19.93 -9.52 -11.34
C GLN A 73 -19.64 -11.03 -11.26
N MET A 74 -18.69 -11.47 -10.45
CA MET A 74 -18.41 -12.90 -10.26
C MET A 74 -19.64 -13.62 -9.68
N PRO A 75 -19.98 -14.84 -10.15
CA PRO A 75 -20.99 -15.67 -9.52
C PRO A 75 -20.64 -15.89 -8.04
N ASN A 76 -21.59 -15.64 -7.13
CA ASN A 76 -21.38 -15.71 -5.68
C ASN A 76 -20.19 -14.87 -5.18
N SER A 77 -19.99 -13.68 -5.76
CA SER A 77 -18.89 -12.80 -5.39
C SER A 77 -18.82 -12.55 -3.88
N SER A 78 -17.63 -12.74 -3.31
CA SER A 78 -17.29 -12.33 -1.95
C SER A 78 -17.00 -10.82 -1.87
N PHE A 79 -17.03 -10.10 -2.99
CA PHE A 79 -16.85 -8.65 -3.02
C PHE A 79 -18.21 -7.94 -2.96
N ALA A 80 -18.21 -6.76 -2.34
CA ALA A 80 -19.39 -5.90 -2.29
C ALA A 80 -18.99 -4.43 -2.23
N GLU A 81 -19.92 -3.56 -2.58
CA GLU A 81 -19.79 -2.11 -2.34
C GLU A 81 -20.81 -1.64 -1.30
N PHE A 82 -20.32 -0.90 -0.31
CA PHE A 82 -21.15 -0.27 0.74
C PHE A 82 -20.73 1.19 0.89
N SER A 83 -21.66 2.12 0.65
CA SER A 83 -21.42 3.56 0.87
C SER A 83 -20.07 4.04 0.33
N GLN A 84 -19.75 3.68 -0.92
CA GLN A 84 -18.50 3.99 -1.65
C GLN A 84 -17.26 3.14 -1.30
N PHE A 85 -17.33 2.27 -0.29
CA PHE A 85 -16.25 1.33 0.03
C PHE A 85 -16.39 0.05 -0.77
N PHE A 86 -15.31 -0.38 -1.42
CA PHE A 86 -15.20 -1.71 -2.03
C PHE A 86 -14.57 -2.65 -1.00
N VAL A 87 -15.29 -3.72 -0.65
CA VAL A 87 -14.89 -4.62 0.44
C VAL A 87 -14.87 -6.07 -0.01
N TYR A 88 -13.98 -6.85 0.61
CA TYR A 88 -14.00 -8.30 0.62
C TYR A 88 -14.70 -8.80 1.89
N LYS A 89 -15.70 -9.68 1.71
CA LYS A 89 -16.38 -10.40 2.80
C LYS A 89 -15.52 -11.56 3.24
N HIS A 90 -14.70 -11.34 4.27
CA HIS A 90 -13.81 -12.35 4.79
C HIS A 90 -14.59 -13.51 5.44
N PRO A 91 -14.12 -14.77 5.33
CA PRO A 91 -14.76 -15.92 5.98
C PRO A 91 -14.94 -15.80 7.50
N SER A 92 -14.17 -14.93 8.17
CA SER A 92 -14.35 -14.62 9.60
C SER A 92 -15.58 -13.74 9.89
N GLY A 93 -16.34 -13.34 8.87
CA GLY A 93 -17.50 -12.46 8.99
C GLY A 93 -17.18 -10.96 8.94
N LYS A 94 -15.91 -10.59 8.75
CA LYS A 94 -15.47 -9.18 8.65
C LYS A 94 -15.54 -8.68 7.20
N ASN A 95 -15.91 -7.42 7.04
CA ASN A 95 -15.76 -6.71 5.77
C ASN A 95 -14.43 -5.97 5.77
N ILE A 96 -13.51 -6.37 4.89
CA ILE A 96 -12.18 -5.78 4.76
C ILE A 96 -12.15 -4.91 3.52
N GLN A 97 -11.83 -3.63 3.68
CA GLN A 97 -11.73 -2.70 2.56
C GLN A 97 -10.54 -3.07 1.67
N ILE A 98 -10.78 -3.08 0.36
CA ILE A 98 -9.77 -3.31 -0.66
C ILE A 98 -9.73 -2.09 -1.57
N ASP A 99 -8.58 -1.43 -1.64
CA ASP A 99 -8.37 -0.28 -2.50
C ASP A 99 -7.35 -0.60 -3.59
N PHE A 100 -7.67 -0.21 -4.82
CA PHE A 100 -6.76 -0.32 -5.96
C PHE A 100 -6.35 1.08 -6.39
N THR A 101 -5.09 1.43 -6.17
CA THR A 101 -4.45 2.66 -6.63
C THR A 101 -3.94 2.43 -8.05
N PRO A 102 -4.50 3.09 -9.07
CA PRO A 102 -3.96 3.01 -10.42
C PRO A 102 -2.54 3.58 -10.47
N GLU A 103 -1.70 3.05 -11.36
CA GLU A 103 -0.31 3.50 -11.50
C GLU A 103 -0.16 5.01 -11.70
N TRP A 104 -1.07 5.64 -12.44
CA TRP A 104 -1.04 7.08 -12.72
C TRP A 104 -1.32 7.96 -11.50
N GLN A 105 -1.82 7.40 -10.40
CA GLN A 105 -1.97 8.09 -9.11
C GLN A 105 -0.77 7.93 -8.18
N SER A 106 0.17 7.03 -8.52
CA SER A 106 1.39 6.79 -7.73
C SER A 106 2.55 7.58 -8.33
N ALA A 107 3.51 7.97 -7.48
CA ALA A 107 4.71 8.66 -7.96
C ALA A 107 5.54 7.80 -8.94
N TYR A 108 5.52 6.48 -8.74
CA TYR A 108 6.11 5.49 -9.62
C TYR A 108 5.50 4.11 -9.34
N VAL A 109 5.81 3.11 -10.17
CA VAL A 109 5.44 1.71 -9.95
C VAL A 109 6.62 0.98 -9.29
N PRO A 110 6.48 0.47 -8.05
CA PRO A 110 7.55 -0.26 -7.37
C PRO A 110 8.04 -1.47 -8.14
N ALA A 111 9.35 -1.76 -8.08
CA ALA A 111 9.95 -2.91 -8.76
C ALA A 111 9.34 -4.24 -8.30
N ALA A 112 8.88 -4.31 -7.04
CA ALA A 112 8.20 -5.48 -6.47
C ALA A 112 6.81 -5.77 -7.07
N ALA A 113 6.22 -4.83 -7.84
CA ALA A 113 4.96 -5.09 -8.53
C ALA A 113 5.11 -6.28 -9.48
N THR A 114 4.27 -7.29 -9.32
CA THR A 114 4.41 -8.56 -10.03
C THR A 114 3.23 -8.73 -11.00
N MET A 115 3.48 -9.32 -12.18
CA MET A 115 2.42 -9.62 -13.14
C MET A 115 1.37 -10.52 -12.50
N ILE A 116 0.10 -10.14 -12.59
CA ILE A 116 -1.01 -10.84 -11.93
C ILE A 116 -1.00 -12.33 -12.29
N GLY A 117 -0.82 -12.66 -13.58
CA GLY A 117 -0.82 -14.03 -14.06
C GLY A 117 0.34 -14.91 -13.56
N SER A 118 1.39 -14.32 -12.98
CA SER A 118 2.57 -15.04 -12.48
C SER A 118 2.72 -15.03 -10.96
N ILE A 119 1.79 -14.41 -10.22
CA ILE A 119 1.89 -14.35 -8.75
C ILE A 119 1.69 -15.74 -8.16
N ASN A 120 2.62 -16.15 -7.30
CA ASN A 120 2.49 -17.32 -6.47
C ASN A 120 1.65 -16.99 -5.23
N SER A 121 0.62 -17.78 -4.95
CA SER A 121 -0.26 -17.60 -3.79
C SER A 121 0.39 -17.85 -2.43
N THR A 122 1.65 -18.30 -2.40
CA THR A 122 2.44 -18.38 -1.16
C THR A 122 3.38 -17.20 -0.95
N ASN A 123 3.52 -16.32 -1.94
CA ASN A 123 4.41 -15.16 -1.87
C ASN A 123 3.75 -13.92 -2.49
N LEU A 124 3.03 -13.19 -1.65
CA LEU A 124 2.33 -11.98 -2.03
C LEU A 124 3.31 -10.85 -2.42
N PRO A 125 2.98 -10.05 -3.45
CA PRO A 125 3.87 -9.00 -3.96
C PRO A 125 3.86 -7.76 -3.06
N TYR A 126 4.45 -7.83 -1.88
CA TYR A 126 4.65 -6.66 -1.03
C TYR A 126 5.73 -5.73 -1.59
N ILE A 127 5.51 -4.41 -1.50
CA ILE A 127 6.57 -3.45 -1.81
C ILE A 127 7.72 -3.53 -0.80
N THR A 128 8.91 -3.11 -1.22
CA THR A 128 10.09 -3.06 -0.34
C THR A 128 9.93 -1.99 0.75
N PRO A 129 10.66 -2.08 1.87
CA PRO A 129 10.68 -1.01 2.87
C PRO A 129 11.15 0.35 2.31
N LEU A 130 12.06 0.36 1.33
CA LEU A 130 12.51 1.58 0.65
C LEU A 130 11.39 2.21 -0.18
N ASP A 131 10.64 1.39 -0.90
CA ASP A 131 9.47 1.87 -1.65
C ASP A 131 8.37 2.38 -0.72
N LEU A 132 8.14 1.67 0.39
CA LEU A 132 7.17 2.10 1.40
C LEU A 132 7.57 3.46 1.98
N LEU A 133 8.85 3.67 2.30
CA LEU A 133 9.36 4.94 2.79
C LEU A 133 9.13 6.07 1.77
N ALA A 134 9.58 5.87 0.53
CA ALA A 134 9.48 6.88 -0.52
C ALA A 134 8.03 7.27 -0.81
N LEU A 135 7.14 6.28 -0.94
CA LEU A 135 5.72 6.51 -1.17
C LEU A 135 5.05 7.19 0.03
N LYS A 136 5.41 6.86 1.27
CA LYS A 136 4.85 7.51 2.46
C LYS A 136 5.24 8.98 2.58
N ILE A 137 6.48 9.31 2.26
CA ILE A 137 6.92 10.71 2.20
C ILE A 137 6.16 11.44 1.09
N ASN A 138 6.10 10.86 -0.11
CA ASN A 138 5.39 11.45 -1.24
C ASN A 138 3.90 11.72 -0.91
N THR A 139 3.19 10.72 -0.38
CA THR A 139 1.76 10.89 -0.07
C THR A 139 1.53 11.89 1.04
N CYS A 140 2.43 12.00 2.02
CA CYS A 140 2.37 13.05 3.05
C CYS A 140 2.24 14.45 2.43
N GLY A 141 2.99 14.75 1.36
CA GLY A 141 2.88 16.02 0.64
C GLY A 141 1.53 16.23 -0.05
N MET A 142 0.95 15.15 -0.56
CA MET A 142 -0.23 15.18 -1.43
C MET A 142 -1.59 15.02 -0.71
N ARG A 143 -1.62 14.54 0.54
CA ARG A 143 -2.89 14.31 1.27
C ARG A 143 -3.62 15.61 1.58
N LEU A 144 -4.94 15.62 1.36
CA LEU A 144 -5.79 16.78 1.65
C LEU A 144 -6.03 17.04 3.15
N THR A 145 -5.96 16.01 4.00
CA THR A 145 -6.31 16.14 5.42
C THR A 145 -5.09 16.05 6.32
N ALA A 146 -5.00 16.95 7.31
CA ALA A 146 -3.91 16.99 8.27
C ALA A 146 -3.72 15.67 9.02
N ALA A 147 -4.81 14.98 9.36
CA ALA A 147 -4.76 13.68 10.02
C ALA A 147 -4.09 12.59 9.16
N LYS A 148 -4.34 12.59 7.83
CA LYS A 148 -3.68 11.65 6.91
C LYS A 148 -2.23 12.04 6.66
N LYS A 149 -1.93 13.34 6.51
CA LYS A 149 -0.55 13.84 6.41
C LYS A 149 0.29 13.41 7.62
N SER A 150 -0.20 13.69 8.84
CA SER A 150 0.48 13.33 10.08
C SER A 150 0.71 11.82 10.19
N ARG A 151 -0.28 10.99 9.82
CA ARG A 151 -0.12 9.54 9.80
C ARG A 151 0.96 9.09 8.81
N ASP A 152 0.93 9.61 7.58
CA ASP A 152 1.93 9.26 6.57
C ASP A 152 3.34 9.72 7.00
N ALA A 153 3.46 10.85 7.69
CA ALA A 153 4.73 11.32 8.26
C ALA A 153 5.28 10.43 9.38
N GLN A 154 4.41 9.97 10.29
CA GLN A 154 4.81 9.06 11.37
C GLN A 154 5.16 7.66 10.84
N ASP A 155 4.40 7.17 9.85
CA ASP A 155 4.72 5.93 9.15
C ASP A 155 6.09 6.03 8.47
N ALA A 156 6.35 7.12 7.73
CA ALA A 156 7.64 7.37 7.08
C ALA A 156 8.78 7.37 8.11
N LEU A 157 8.60 8.06 9.25
CA LEU A 157 9.62 8.11 10.30
C LEU A 157 9.92 6.71 10.85
N THR A 158 8.88 5.94 11.14
CA THR A 158 9.03 4.58 11.69
C THR A 158 9.80 3.68 10.70
N VAL A 159 9.50 3.78 9.41
CA VAL A 159 10.21 3.02 8.37
C VAL A 159 11.66 3.49 8.23
N ALA A 160 11.92 4.80 8.25
CA ALA A 160 13.27 5.35 8.19
C ALA A 160 14.13 4.90 9.37
N GLU A 161 13.61 4.97 10.60
CA GLU A 161 14.33 4.51 11.80
C GLU A 161 14.59 3.00 11.76
N MET A 162 13.64 2.20 11.26
CA MET A 162 13.82 0.76 11.07
C MET A 162 14.90 0.44 10.03
N LEU A 163 14.93 1.16 8.91
CA LEU A 163 15.98 1.02 7.89
C LEU A 163 17.36 1.43 8.41
N LEU A 164 17.45 2.58 9.10
CA LEU A 164 18.71 3.10 9.64
C LEU A 164 19.37 2.18 10.68
N LYS A 165 18.58 1.36 11.38
CA LYS A 165 19.11 0.30 12.26
C LYS A 165 19.88 -0.80 11.50
N HIS A 166 19.58 -0.97 10.21
CA HIS A 166 20.19 -2.00 9.36
C HIS A 166 21.25 -1.45 8.40
N GLY A 167 21.39 -0.13 8.30
CA GLY A 167 22.39 0.53 7.46
C GLY A 167 21.91 1.85 6.86
N PRO A 168 22.75 2.50 6.05
CA PRO A 168 22.38 3.75 5.38
C PRO A 168 21.22 3.53 4.39
N ILE A 169 20.29 4.49 4.32
CA ILE A 169 19.19 4.47 3.35
C ILE A 169 19.73 4.91 1.99
N VAL A 170 19.70 4.02 1.00
CA VAL A 170 20.11 4.31 -0.38
C VAL A 170 18.87 4.25 -1.28
N LEU A 171 18.42 5.41 -1.73
CA LEU A 171 17.27 5.55 -2.62
C LEU A 171 17.67 5.49 -4.10
N THR A 172 16.83 4.87 -4.92
CA THR A 172 16.93 4.96 -6.39
C THR A 172 16.58 6.37 -6.87
N HIS A 173 16.82 6.66 -8.16
CA HIS A 173 16.46 7.95 -8.76
C HIS A 173 14.96 8.27 -8.58
N ASP A 174 14.07 7.35 -8.98
CA ASP A 174 12.62 7.54 -8.87
C ASP A 174 12.16 7.74 -7.42
N GLN A 175 12.77 7.00 -6.48
CA GLN A 175 12.49 7.15 -5.05
C GLN A 175 12.92 8.54 -4.54
N LYS A 176 14.07 9.06 -4.98
CA LYS A 176 14.50 10.43 -4.62
C LYS A 176 13.55 11.48 -5.17
N GLU A 177 13.13 11.36 -6.43
CA GLU A 177 12.15 12.29 -7.00
C GLU A 177 10.82 12.26 -6.23
N ALA A 178 10.31 11.06 -5.92
CA ALA A 178 9.07 10.91 -5.15
C ALA A 178 9.18 11.56 -3.76
N VAL A 179 10.30 11.36 -3.07
CA VAL A 179 10.54 11.91 -1.74
C VAL A 179 10.61 13.44 -1.73
N ARG A 180 11.23 14.06 -2.74
CA ARG A 180 11.37 15.53 -2.81
C ARG A 180 10.02 16.25 -2.80
N VAL A 181 8.97 15.64 -3.34
CA VAL A 181 7.61 16.19 -3.35
C VAL A 181 7.03 16.38 -1.93
N GLY A 182 7.39 15.52 -0.97
CA GLY A 182 6.77 15.51 0.35
C GLY A 182 7.71 15.79 1.52
N ILE A 183 8.98 16.10 1.26
CA ILE A 183 10.00 16.21 2.31
C ILE A 183 9.76 17.37 3.29
N GLU A 184 9.19 18.48 2.81
CA GLU A 184 8.85 19.61 3.66
C GLU A 184 7.70 19.27 4.62
N ASP A 185 6.61 18.70 4.10
CA ASP A 185 5.47 18.26 4.88
C ASP A 185 5.86 17.17 5.90
N VAL A 186 6.69 16.21 5.50
CA VAL A 186 7.15 15.16 6.42
C VAL A 186 8.02 15.73 7.53
N GLY A 187 8.89 16.71 7.24
CA GLY A 187 9.69 17.40 8.25
C GLY A 187 8.85 18.22 9.22
N ALA A 188 7.75 18.83 8.76
CA ALA A 188 6.85 19.58 9.61
C ALA A 188 6.02 18.69 10.57
N LEU A 189 5.74 17.43 10.17
CA LEU A 189 4.74 16.58 10.83
C LEU A 189 5.32 15.34 11.52
N SER A 190 6.55 14.93 11.21
CA SER A 190 7.16 13.74 11.82
C SER A 190 7.77 14.01 13.20
N GLY A 191 8.02 15.28 13.56
CA GLY A 191 8.79 15.64 14.75
C GLY A 191 10.31 15.61 14.54
N ARG A 192 10.78 15.32 13.32
CA ARG A 192 12.18 15.50 12.89
C ARG A 192 12.29 16.69 11.95
N HIS A 193 13.29 17.55 12.14
CA HIS A 193 13.55 18.65 11.21
C HIS A 193 13.88 18.16 9.80
N SER A 194 13.56 18.96 8.78
CA SER A 194 13.82 18.62 7.37
C SER A 194 15.29 18.31 7.08
N SER A 195 16.24 18.94 7.80
CA SER A 195 17.68 18.64 7.68
C SER A 195 18.04 17.21 8.10
N TRP A 196 17.34 16.63 9.09
CA TRP A 196 17.50 15.23 9.46
C TRP A 196 17.06 14.33 8.30
N TRP A 197 15.95 14.65 7.65
CA TRP A 197 15.46 13.91 6.49
C TRP A 197 16.41 14.00 5.30
N THR A 198 16.88 15.19 4.94
CA THR A 198 17.86 15.37 3.85
C THR A 198 19.13 14.56 4.10
N SER A 199 19.63 14.56 5.34
CA SER A 199 20.80 13.76 5.73
C SER A 199 20.51 12.25 5.69
N ALA A 200 19.43 11.80 6.32
CA ALA A 200 19.06 10.39 6.40
C ALA A 200 18.80 9.76 5.03
N LEU A 201 18.22 10.54 4.10
CA LEU A 201 17.84 10.08 2.76
C LEU A 201 18.90 10.37 1.69
N GLN A 202 20.01 11.02 2.05
CA GLN A 202 21.12 11.38 1.16
C GLN A 202 20.64 12.17 -0.07
N LEU A 203 19.94 13.27 0.20
CA LEU A 203 19.30 14.16 -0.79
C LEU A 203 20.07 15.46 -1.00
#